data_AF-A0A7X2CZJ6-F1
#
_entry.id   AF-A0A7X2CZJ6-F1
#
_cell.length_a   1.000
_cell.length_b   1.000
_cell.length_c   1.000
_cell.angle_alpha   90.00
_cell.angle_beta   90.00
_cell.angle_gamma   90.00
#
_symmetry.space_group_name_H-M   'P 1'
#
loop_
_entity.id
_entity.type
_entity.pdbx_description
1 polymer ?
#
loop_
_entity_poly.entity_id
_entity_poly.type
_entity_poly.pdbx_seq_one_letter_code
_entity_poly.pdbx_strand_id
1 'polypeptide(L)'
;MIVEKETLLRVMIENQEKLMSFRFYYVLAVQGIDKTDLMTYESLIPAGTLKATYAHRPEVEIDAVELVKQEWESIAYFMLDGTLLCKREAYGKPMISRDDEQFSQSLFKSQIEAELTAQNNPREIVIADMDEQTAGSLMSDYAKYWDKFKKDNLLSEK
;
A
#
# COMPACT_ATOMS: atom_id res chain seq x y z
N MET A 1 -9.49 1.34 -10.22
CA MET A 1 -10.16 1.22 -8.90
C MET A 1 -9.83 2.39 -7.97
N ILE A 2 -10.71 2.72 -7.00
CA ILE A 2 -10.40 3.68 -5.91
C ILE A 2 -9.48 2.98 -4.90
N VAL A 3 -8.35 3.61 -4.60
CA VAL A 3 -7.38 3.10 -3.62
C VAL A 3 -7.71 3.70 -2.27
N GLU A 4 -8.01 2.84 -1.30
CA GLU A 4 -8.14 3.24 0.10
C GLU A 4 -6.77 3.28 0.77
N LYS A 5 -6.67 4.07 1.84
CA LYS A 5 -5.45 4.29 2.60
C LYS A 5 -4.87 2.97 3.13
N GLU A 6 -5.71 2.12 3.69
CA GLU A 6 -5.34 0.82 4.25
C GLU A 6 -4.76 -0.11 3.17
N THR A 7 -5.39 -0.12 1.99
CA THR A 7 -4.92 -0.87 0.83
C THR A 7 -3.52 -0.42 0.41
N LEU A 8 -3.26 0.89 0.38
CA LEU A 8 -1.92 1.38 0.07
C LEU A 8 -0.90 1.00 1.16
N LEU A 9 -1.24 1.16 2.43
CA LEU A 9 -0.33 0.79 3.54
C LEU A 9 0.07 -0.68 3.46
N ARG A 10 -0.86 -1.56 3.09
CA ARG A 10 -0.55 -2.96 2.80
C ARG A 10 0.43 -3.08 1.64
N VAL A 11 0.18 -2.43 0.50
CA VAL A 11 1.07 -2.47 -0.67
C VAL A 11 2.47 -1.97 -0.34
N MET A 12 2.60 -0.95 0.52
CA MET A 12 3.89 -0.46 1.02
C MET A 12 4.67 -1.55 1.78
N ILE A 13 3.99 -2.30 2.66
CA ILE A 13 4.60 -3.37 3.44
C ILE A 13 4.95 -4.57 2.53
N GLU A 14 4.06 -4.93 1.61
CA GLU A 14 4.24 -6.07 0.70
C GLU A 14 5.33 -5.84 -0.36
N ASN A 15 5.68 -4.59 -0.65
CA ASN A 15 6.71 -4.20 -1.60
C ASN A 15 7.85 -3.43 -0.91
N GLN A 16 8.11 -3.71 0.37
CA GLN A 16 9.15 -3.02 1.13
C GLN A 16 10.53 -3.17 0.49
N GLU A 17 10.79 -4.24 -0.27
CA GLU A 17 12.04 -4.48 -1.00
C GLU A 17 12.27 -3.57 -2.21
N LYS A 18 11.28 -2.75 -2.58
CA LYS A 18 11.34 -1.83 -3.72
C LYS A 18 11.46 -0.38 -3.27
N LEU A 19 11.96 0.47 -4.15
CA LEU A 19 11.95 1.90 -3.91
C LEU A 19 10.53 2.43 -4.12
N MET A 20 10.01 3.14 -3.13
CA MET A 20 8.74 3.86 -3.29
C MET A 20 8.99 5.36 -3.19
N SER A 21 8.22 6.15 -3.93
CA SER A 21 8.21 7.60 -3.78
C SER A 21 6.81 8.17 -3.85
N PHE A 22 6.61 9.32 -3.24
CA PHE A 22 5.33 10.00 -3.23
C PHE A 22 5.49 11.51 -3.11
N ARG A 23 4.46 12.22 -3.55
CA ARG A 23 4.47 13.68 -3.58
C ARG A 23 3.16 14.25 -3.08
N PHE A 24 3.26 15.39 -2.40
CA PHE A 24 2.11 16.10 -1.85
C PHE A 24 1.62 17.19 -2.81
N TYR A 25 0.34 17.52 -2.70
CA TYR A 25 -0.19 18.77 -3.20
C TYR A 25 0.41 19.95 -2.42
N TYR A 26 0.53 21.09 -3.08
CA TYR A 26 1.02 22.32 -2.47
C TYR A 26 -0.03 22.93 -1.51
N VAL A 27 0.41 23.72 -0.54
CA VAL A 27 -0.49 24.32 0.47
C VAL A 27 -1.58 25.19 -0.16
N LEU A 28 -1.32 25.83 -1.31
CA LEU A 28 -2.33 26.61 -2.04
C LEU A 28 -3.42 25.73 -2.69
N ALA A 29 -3.11 24.47 -2.99
CA ALA A 29 -4.10 23.49 -3.45
C ALA A 29 -5.07 23.12 -2.32
N VAL A 30 -4.55 22.99 -1.10
CA VAL A 30 -5.33 22.77 0.12
C VAL A 30 -6.26 23.96 0.39
N GLN A 31 -5.82 25.17 0.07
CA GLN A 31 -6.61 26.41 0.18
C GLN A 31 -7.57 26.64 -1.00
N GLY A 32 -7.59 25.75 -2.00
CA GLY A 32 -8.55 25.77 -3.10
C GLY A 32 -8.26 26.76 -4.22
N ILE A 33 -7.05 27.32 -4.28
CA ILE A 33 -6.63 28.31 -5.29
C ILE A 33 -6.21 27.60 -6.58
N ASP A 34 -5.28 26.64 -6.48
CA ASP A 34 -4.89 25.73 -7.56
C ASP A 34 -4.85 24.30 -7.02
N LYS A 35 -5.92 23.54 -7.29
CA LYS A 35 -6.08 22.19 -6.73
C LYS A 35 -5.13 21.14 -7.32
N THR A 36 -4.30 21.51 -8.29
CA THR A 36 -3.39 20.59 -8.98
C THR A 36 -1.92 20.84 -8.70
N ASP A 37 -1.57 21.99 -8.13
CA ASP A 37 -0.21 22.34 -7.78
C ASP A 37 0.41 21.35 -6.79
N LEU A 38 1.65 20.94 -7.08
CA LEU A 38 2.41 19.97 -6.29
C LEU A 38 3.54 20.65 -5.54
N MET A 39 3.92 20.09 -4.39
CA MET A 39 5.16 20.47 -3.73
C MET A 39 6.36 20.18 -4.63
N THR A 40 7.39 21.03 -4.56
CA THR A 40 8.58 20.93 -5.42
C THR A 40 9.39 19.66 -5.14
N TYR A 41 9.33 19.16 -3.91
CA TYR A 41 10.13 18.03 -3.44
C TYR A 41 9.31 16.75 -3.33
N GLU A 42 9.94 15.66 -3.73
CA GLU A 42 9.44 14.30 -3.60
C GLU A 42 9.96 13.65 -2.32
N SER A 43 9.11 12.83 -1.71
CA SER A 43 9.47 11.97 -0.59
C SER A 43 9.85 10.59 -1.11
N LEU A 44 10.92 10.01 -0.60
CA LEU A 44 11.48 8.73 -1.00
C LEU A 44 11.44 7.77 0.18
N ILE A 45 11.03 6.54 -0.06
CA ILE A 45 11.08 5.42 0.87
C ILE A 45 12.08 4.42 0.28
N PRO A 46 13.32 4.37 0.81
CA PRO A 46 14.33 3.45 0.33
C PRO A 46 13.89 1.99 0.50
N ALA A 47 14.30 1.15 -0.46
CA ALA A 47 14.13 -0.29 -0.41
C ALA A 47 14.66 -0.88 0.90
N GLY A 48 13.92 -1.84 1.45
CA GLY A 48 14.16 -2.48 2.74
C GLY A 48 13.69 -1.67 3.95
N THR A 49 13.09 -0.49 3.77
CA THR A 49 12.70 0.39 4.88
C THR A 49 11.23 0.84 4.79
N LEU A 50 10.69 1.30 5.92
CA LEU A 50 9.41 2.04 5.99
C LEU A 50 9.66 3.47 6.46
N LYS A 51 10.85 4.01 6.20
CA LYS A 51 11.22 5.38 6.54
C LYS A 51 11.20 6.22 5.28
N ALA A 52 10.42 7.30 5.30
CA ALA A 52 10.43 8.31 4.26
C ALA A 52 11.54 9.32 4.54
N THR A 53 12.18 9.79 3.48
CA THR A 53 13.13 10.90 3.47
C THR A 53 12.76 11.87 2.37
N TYR A 54 13.29 13.10 2.39
CA TYR A 54 13.14 14.00 1.25
C TYR A 54 14.31 13.84 0.29
N ALA A 55 14.05 13.87 -1.02
CA ALA A 55 15.09 13.72 -2.03
C ALA A 55 16.28 14.71 -1.89
N HIS A 56 16.03 15.89 -1.32
CA HIS A 56 17.02 16.94 -1.10
C HIS A 56 17.55 17.02 0.34
N ARG A 57 17.03 16.19 1.25
CA ARG A 57 17.40 16.08 2.67
C ARG A 57 17.30 14.63 3.14
N PRO A 58 18.20 13.74 2.67
CA PRO A 58 18.19 12.32 3.04
C PRO A 58 18.46 12.08 4.53
N GLU A 59 19.02 13.06 5.24
CA GLU A 59 19.27 13.01 6.69
C GLU A 59 17.99 13.08 7.53
N VAL A 60 16.88 13.53 6.96
CA VAL A 60 15.59 13.60 7.64
C VAL A 60 14.83 12.31 7.38
N GLU A 61 14.73 11.46 8.41
CA GLU A 61 13.96 10.23 8.38
C GLU A 61 12.64 10.39 9.14
N ILE A 62 11.54 10.04 8.49
CA ILE A 62 10.18 10.10 9.03
C ILE A 62 9.55 8.72 8.85
N ASP A 63 8.72 8.28 9.79
CA ASP A 63 7.93 7.05 9.61
C ASP A 63 6.96 7.23 8.42
N ALA A 64 7.15 6.46 7.36
CA ALA A 64 6.35 6.59 6.14
C ALA A 64 4.90 6.14 6.37
N VAL A 65 4.69 5.13 7.21
CA VAL A 65 3.36 4.60 7.53
C VAL A 65 2.56 5.66 8.31
N GLU A 66 3.18 6.28 9.30
CA GLU A 66 2.54 7.33 10.09
C GLU A 66 2.25 8.57 9.24
N LEU A 67 3.20 8.96 8.39
CA LEU A 67 3.02 10.09 7.49
C LEU A 67 1.86 9.86 6.52
N VAL A 68 1.74 8.66 5.94
CA VAL A 68 0.61 8.32 5.07
C VAL A 68 -0.71 8.30 5.86
N LYS A 69 -0.71 7.82 7.11
CA LYS A 69 -1.92 7.83 7.96
C LYS A 69 -2.43 9.24 8.23
N GLN A 70 -1.53 10.17 8.50
CA GLN A 70 -1.85 11.55 8.86
C GLN A 70 -2.18 12.41 7.64
N GLU A 71 -1.41 12.26 6.55
CA GLU A 71 -1.43 13.19 5.41
C GLU A 71 -2.06 12.60 4.14
N TRP A 72 -2.80 11.49 4.25
CA TRP A 72 -3.39 10.76 3.13
C TRP A 72 -4.11 11.62 2.08
N GLU A 73 -4.89 12.62 2.52
CA GLU A 73 -5.64 13.50 1.62
C GLU A 73 -4.76 14.52 0.90
N SER A 74 -3.60 14.83 1.48
CA SER A 74 -2.61 15.76 0.95
C SER A 74 -1.69 15.11 -0.09
N ILE A 75 -1.65 13.78 -0.17
CA ILE A 75 -0.78 13.05 -1.09
C ILE A 75 -1.40 12.95 -2.48
N ALA A 76 -0.64 13.40 -3.49
CA ALA A 76 -1.07 13.44 -4.88
C ALA A 76 -0.86 12.13 -5.63
N TYR A 77 0.27 11.44 -5.41
CA TYR A 77 0.54 10.16 -6.08
C TYR A 77 1.59 9.33 -5.34
N PHE A 78 1.64 8.05 -5.70
CA PHE A 78 2.71 7.11 -5.33
C PHE A 78 3.34 6.50 -6.58
N MET A 79 4.65 6.30 -6.54
CA MET A 79 5.43 5.58 -7.54
C MET A 79 6.15 4.40 -6.88
N LEU A 80 6.24 3.28 -7.59
CA LEU A 80 6.98 2.09 -7.21
C LEU A 80 8.03 1.81 -8.28
N ASP A 81 9.31 1.84 -7.92
CA ASP A 81 10.46 1.76 -8.84
C ASP A 81 10.31 2.69 -10.06
N GLY A 82 9.83 3.92 -9.81
CA GLY A 82 9.62 4.94 -10.85
C GLY A 82 8.36 4.76 -11.70
N THR A 83 7.57 3.70 -11.47
CA THR A 83 6.29 3.48 -12.15
C THR A 83 5.15 4.06 -11.33
N LEU A 84 4.28 4.85 -11.95
CA LEU A 84 3.12 5.44 -11.28
C LEU A 84 2.14 4.36 -10.84
N LEU A 85 1.98 4.20 -9.52
CA LEU A 85 1.16 3.18 -8.89
C LEU A 85 -0.30 3.66 -8.76
N CYS A 86 -0.49 4.84 -8.17
CA CYS A 86 -1.80 5.49 -8.03
C CYS A 86 -1.64 7.01 -7.99
N LYS A 87 -2.71 7.73 -8.35
CA LYS A 87 -2.74 9.19 -8.30
C LYS A 87 -4.13 9.75 -7.97
N ARG A 88 -4.16 10.92 -7.37
CA ARG A 88 -5.30 11.84 -7.36
C ARG A 88 -5.19 12.78 -8.56
N GLU A 89 -6.32 13.11 -9.17
CA GLU A 89 -6.31 14.11 -10.26
C GLU A 89 -6.19 15.54 -9.74
N ALA A 90 -6.73 15.80 -8.56
CA ALA A 90 -6.65 17.09 -7.86
C ALA A 90 -6.84 16.87 -6.35
N TYR A 91 -6.45 17.86 -5.55
CA TYR A 91 -6.68 17.86 -4.11
C TYR A 91 -8.18 17.67 -3.79
N GLY A 92 -8.47 16.77 -2.85
CA GLY A 92 -9.83 16.37 -2.45
C GLY A 92 -10.54 15.43 -3.44
N LYS A 93 -9.88 14.97 -4.51
CA LYS A 93 -10.38 13.88 -5.36
C LYS A 93 -9.89 12.52 -4.86
N PRO A 94 -10.64 11.43 -5.09
CA PRO A 94 -10.21 10.09 -4.68
C PRO A 94 -8.88 9.69 -5.32
N MET A 95 -8.11 8.87 -4.62
CA MET A 95 -6.89 8.24 -5.14
C MET A 95 -7.29 7.10 -6.09
N ILE A 96 -6.82 7.14 -7.32
CA ILE A 96 -7.15 6.17 -8.37
C ILE A 96 -5.91 5.36 -8.73
N SER A 97 -6.06 4.05 -8.73
CA SER A 97 -5.05 3.09 -9.16
C SER A 97 -4.77 3.21 -10.67
N ARG A 98 -3.51 2.98 -11.07
CA ARG A 98 -3.12 2.82 -12.48
C ARG A 98 -3.06 1.36 -12.93
N ASP A 99 -2.80 0.46 -11.99
CA ASP A 99 -2.76 -0.98 -12.20
C ASP A 99 -3.48 -1.65 -11.02
N ASP A 100 -4.73 -2.06 -11.26
CA ASP A 100 -5.61 -2.59 -10.22
C ASP A 100 -5.09 -3.92 -9.66
N GLU A 101 -4.25 -4.66 -10.40
CA GLU A 101 -3.66 -5.92 -9.92
C GLU A 101 -2.71 -5.68 -8.73
N GLN A 102 -1.95 -4.57 -8.73
CA GLN A 102 -1.01 -4.23 -7.65
C GLN A 102 -1.68 -4.01 -6.30
N PHE A 103 -2.97 -3.67 -6.32
CA PHE A 103 -3.76 -3.41 -5.13
C PHE A 103 -4.73 -4.55 -4.81
N SER A 104 -4.84 -5.54 -5.71
CA SER A 104 -5.65 -6.72 -5.49
C SER A 104 -5.02 -7.59 -4.41
N GLN A 105 -5.84 -8.04 -3.47
CA GLN A 105 -5.42 -8.98 -2.44
C GLN A 105 -6.01 -10.35 -2.78
N SER A 106 -5.19 -11.37 -2.65
CA SER A 106 -5.64 -12.76 -2.78
C SER A 106 -6.68 -13.07 -1.70
N LEU A 107 -7.67 -13.91 -2.02
CA LEU A 107 -8.76 -14.27 -1.11
C LEU A 107 -8.24 -14.87 0.21
N PHE A 108 -7.15 -15.65 0.14
CA PHE A 108 -6.51 -16.19 1.33
C PHE A 108 -5.97 -15.09 2.25
N LYS A 109 -5.21 -14.13 1.69
CA LYS A 109 -4.64 -13.03 2.47
C LYS A 109 -5.70 -12.13 3.08
N SER A 110 -6.80 -11.86 2.35
CA SER A 110 -7.88 -11.02 2.86
C SER A 110 -8.63 -11.69 4.02
N GLN A 111 -8.82 -13.02 3.97
CA GLN A 111 -9.42 -13.76 5.09
C GLN A 111 -8.53 -13.74 6.33
N ILE A 112 -7.22 -13.95 6.19
CA ILE A 112 -6.27 -13.87 7.31
C ILE A 112 -6.27 -12.45 7.93
N GLU A 113 -6.28 -11.41 7.10
CA GLU A 113 -6.34 -10.02 7.58
C GLU A 113 -7.67 -9.73 8.32
N ALA A 114 -8.79 -10.25 7.82
CA ALA A 114 -10.09 -10.14 8.47
C ALA A 114 -10.10 -10.85 9.84
N GLU A 115 -9.55 -12.06 9.94
CA GLU A 115 -9.43 -12.79 11.22
C GLU A 115 -8.55 -12.05 12.23
N LEU A 116 -7.40 -11.52 11.81
CA LEU A 116 -6.51 -10.72 12.67
C LEU A 116 -7.16 -9.42 13.14
N THR A 117 -7.91 -8.76 12.25
CA THR A 117 -8.67 -7.55 12.60
C THR A 117 -9.79 -7.87 13.60
N ALA A 118 -10.47 -9.02 13.44
CA ALA A 118 -11.49 -9.51 14.36
C ALA A 118 -10.95 -9.79 15.76
N GLN A 119 -9.78 -10.41 15.86
CA GLN A 119 -9.12 -10.66 17.14
C GLN A 119 -8.80 -9.36 17.87
N ASN A 120 -8.46 -8.31 17.13
CA ASN A 120 -8.18 -6.98 17.67
C ASN A 120 -9.45 -6.15 17.95
N ASN A 121 -10.62 -6.56 17.46
CA ASN A 121 -11.87 -5.82 17.60
C ASN A 121 -13.06 -6.81 17.70
N PRO A 122 -13.57 -7.11 18.92
CA PRO A 122 -14.42 -8.29 19.19
C PRO A 122 -15.88 -8.17 18.71
N ARG A 123 -16.16 -7.44 17.62
CA ARG A 123 -17.48 -7.42 16.98
C ARG A 123 -17.62 -8.61 16.05
N GLU A 124 -18.74 -9.31 16.20
CA GLU A 124 -19.15 -10.51 15.45
C GLU A 124 -18.96 -10.34 13.93
N ILE A 125 -18.12 -11.17 13.32
CA ILE A 125 -17.97 -11.23 11.86
C ILE A 125 -18.88 -12.34 11.34
N VAL A 126 -19.84 -11.96 10.48
CA VAL A 126 -20.63 -12.91 9.69
C VAL A 126 -19.75 -13.39 8.54
N ILE A 127 -19.24 -14.62 8.63
CA ILE A 127 -18.56 -15.28 7.52
C ILE A 127 -19.65 -15.79 6.59
N ALA A 128 -19.74 -15.22 5.38
CA ALA A 128 -20.65 -15.70 4.35
C ALA A 128 -20.29 -17.14 3.92
N ASP A 129 -21.29 -17.96 3.60
CA ASP A 129 -21.10 -19.33 3.12
C ASP A 129 -20.10 -19.34 1.95
N MET A 130 -19.00 -20.08 2.12
CA MET A 130 -17.95 -20.21 1.09
C MET A 130 -18.44 -21.13 -0.02
N ASP A 131 -18.50 -20.61 -1.26
CA ASP A 131 -18.70 -21.42 -2.44
C ASP A 131 -17.43 -22.21 -2.84
N GLU A 132 -17.59 -23.26 -3.67
CA GLU A 132 -16.46 -24.10 -4.12
C GLU A 132 -15.39 -23.32 -4.88
N GLN A 133 -15.78 -22.24 -5.56
CA GLN A 133 -14.86 -21.39 -6.31
C GLN A 133 -13.94 -20.60 -5.37
N THR A 134 -14.50 -20.08 -4.28
CA THR A 134 -13.78 -19.40 -3.20
C THR A 134 -12.82 -20.36 -2.50
N ALA A 135 -13.28 -21.57 -2.18
CA ALA A 135 -12.43 -22.61 -1.59
C ALA A 135 -11.26 -23.02 -2.51
N GLY A 136 -11.52 -23.15 -3.82
CA GLY A 136 -10.50 -23.46 -4.81
C GLY A 136 -9.43 -22.38 -4.93
N SER A 137 -9.84 -21.11 -4.94
CA SER A 137 -8.90 -19.98 -4.96
C SER A 137 -8.02 -19.93 -3.71
N LEU A 138 -8.61 -20.19 -2.52
CA LEU A 138 -7.88 -20.25 -1.26
C LEU A 138 -6.80 -21.33 -1.26
N MET A 139 -7.14 -22.54 -1.71
CA MET A 139 -6.20 -23.66 -1.76
C MET A 139 -5.07 -23.41 -2.75
N SER A 140 -5.36 -22.78 -3.90
CA SER A 140 -4.34 -22.35 -4.87
C SER A 140 -3.38 -21.33 -4.27
N ASP A 141 -3.90 -20.31 -3.58
CA ASP A 141 -3.08 -19.27 -2.97
C ASP A 141 -2.22 -19.81 -1.82
N TYR A 142 -2.77 -20.70 -1.01
CA TYR A 142 -2.04 -21.41 0.03
C TYR A 142 -0.90 -22.27 -0.55
N ALA A 143 -1.14 -22.99 -1.65
CA ALA A 143 -0.11 -23.77 -2.32
C ALA A 143 1.04 -22.88 -2.82
N LYS A 144 0.73 -21.73 -3.43
CA LYS A 144 1.74 -20.75 -3.87
C LYS A 144 2.56 -20.20 -2.69
N TYR A 145 1.90 -19.90 -1.57
CA TYR A 145 2.57 -19.45 -0.35
C TYR A 145 3.56 -20.50 0.17
N TRP A 146 3.14 -21.77 0.25
CA TRP A 146 4.02 -22.86 0.69
C TRP A 146 5.19 -23.08 -0.29
N ASP A 147 4.95 -23.05 -1.59
CA ASP A 147 6.03 -23.19 -2.57
C ASP A 147 7.08 -22.07 -2.45
N LYS A 148 6.65 -20.83 -2.19
CA LYS A 148 7.56 -19.72 -1.90
C LYS A 148 8.33 -19.95 -0.59
N PHE A 149 7.63 -20.33 0.49
CA PHE A 149 8.24 -20.60 1.79
C PHE A 149 9.31 -21.70 1.73
N LYS A 150 9.09 -22.78 0.96
CA LYS A 150 10.10 -23.83 0.74
C LYS A 150 11.33 -23.27 0.05
N LYS A 151 11.15 -22.49 -1.02
CA LYS A 151 12.27 -21.92 -1.78
C LYS A 151 13.12 -20.99 -0.92
N ASP A 152 12.48 -20.12 -0.15
CA ASP A 152 13.16 -19.12 0.67
C ASP A 152 13.93 -19.78 1.85
N ASN A 153 13.42 -20.86 2.43
CA ASN A 153 14.08 -21.59 3.52
C ASN A 153 15.05 -22.70 3.07
N LEU A 154 14.96 -23.19 1.83
CA LEU A 154 15.95 -24.12 1.27
C LEU A 154 17.22 -23.39 0.76
N LEU A 155 17.12 -22.08 0.52
CA LEU A 155 18.25 -21.23 0.13
C LEU A 155 19.07 -20.72 1.33
N SER A 156 18.57 -20.83 2.56
CA SER A 156 19.31 -20.46 3.77
C SER A 156 20.18 -21.58 4.36
N GLU A 157 20.10 -22.80 3.80
CA GLU A 157 20.90 -23.98 4.21
C GLU A 157 22.12 -24.26 3.31
N LYS A 158 22.55 -23.32 2.47
CA LYS A 158 23.79 -23.42 1.66
C LYS A 158 24.71 -22.24 1.88
#